data_AF-A0A392Q207-F1
#
_entry.id   AF-A0A392Q207-F1
#
_cell.length_a   1.000
_cell.length_b   1.000
_cell.length_c   1.000
_cell.angle_alpha   90.00
_cell.angle_beta   90.00
_cell.angle_gamma   90.00
#
_symmetry.space_group_name_H-M   'P 1'
#
loop_
_entity.id
_entity.type
_entity.pdbx_description
1 polymer ?
#
loop_
_entity_poly.entity_id
_entity_poly.type
_entity_poly.pdbx_seq_one_letter_code
_entity_poly.pdbx_strand_id
1 'polypeptide(L)' 'GRLKSPWSRRKRKRVLSPQQWKSLFTPDGKIRDGGIKFLKRVRSGGVDPCIRAEVWPFLLGV' A
#
# COMPACT_ATOMS: atom_id res chain seq x y z
N GLY A 1 1.57 -5.16 -32.70
CA GLY A 1 1.30 -4.55 -31.39
C GLY A 1 2.58 -3.95 -30.84
N ARG A 2 2.58 -2.68 -30.41
CA ARG A 2 3.79 -1.94 -30.00
C ARG A 2 4.39 -2.56 -28.73
N LEU A 3 5.56 -3.20 -28.84
CA LEU A 3 6.30 -3.71 -27.69
C LEU A 3 6.69 -2.52 -26.80
N LYS A 4 6.19 -2.49 -25.55
CA LYS A 4 6.55 -1.44 -24.58
C LYS A 4 8.00 -1.63 -24.14
N SER A 5 8.72 -0.52 -23.94
CA SER A 5 10.09 -0.50 -23.42
C SER A 5 10.23 -1.36 -22.15
N PRO A 6 11.30 -2.17 -22.00
CA PRO A 6 11.56 -2.93 -20.78
C PRO A 6 11.52 -2.06 -19.51
N TRP A 7 11.91 -0.80 -19.61
CA TRP A 7 11.90 0.19 -18.52
C TRP A 7 10.48 0.59 -18.08
N SER A 8 9.48 0.44 -18.95
CA SER A 8 8.08 0.71 -18.59
C SER A 8 7.45 -0.36 -17.70
N ARG A 9 8.02 -1.58 -17.65
CA ARG A 9 7.53 -2.67 -16.80
C ARG A 9 7.83 -2.46 -15.31
N ARG A 10 8.83 -1.63 -14.99
CA ARG A 10 9.33 -1.41 -13.61
C ARG A 10 8.81 -0.12 -12.97
N LYS A 11 7.72 0.46 -13.50
CA LYS A 11 7.13 1.68 -12.92
C LYS A 11 6.45 1.34 -11.59
N ARG A 12 6.80 2.09 -10.52
CA ARG A 12 6.13 1.97 -9.22
C ARG A 12 4.62 2.15 -9.37
N LYS A 13 3.85 1.40 -8.57
CA LYS A 13 2.40 1.63 -8.43
C LYS A 13 2.15 2.94 -7.69
N ARG A 14 0.89 3.38 -7.67
CA ARG A 14 0.50 4.56 -6.90
C ARG A 14 0.74 4.31 -5.41
N VAL A 15 1.15 5.36 -4.70
CA VAL A 15 1.30 5.36 -3.24
C VAL A 15 -0.04 5.04 -2.56
N LEU A 16 0.02 4.41 -1.39
CA LEU A 16 -1.15 4.18 -0.55
C LEU A 16 -1.66 5.52 -0.01
N SER A 17 -2.85 5.95 -0.44
CA SER A 17 -3.45 7.20 0.03
C SER A 17 -4.15 7.05 1.39
N PRO A 18 -4.42 8.15 2.13
CA PRO A 18 -5.12 8.10 3.41
C PRO A 18 -6.51 7.46 3.33
N GLN A 19 -7.26 7.76 2.26
CA GLN A 19 -8.58 7.16 2.01
C GLN A 19 -8.48 5.65 1.79
N GLN A 20 -7.47 5.22 1.03
CA GLN A 20 -7.21 3.80 0.80
C GLN A 20 -6.79 3.08 2.09
N TRP A 21 -5.97 3.73 2.91
CA TRP A 21 -5.59 3.21 4.23
C TRP A 21 -6.81 2.96 5.10
N LYS A 22 -7.69 3.95 5.27
CA LYS A 22 -8.93 3.81 6.05
C LYS A 22 -9.84 2.69 5.55
N SER A 23 -9.92 2.49 4.23
CA SER A 23 -10.74 1.42 3.62
C SER A 23 -10.21 -0.01 3.84
N LEU A 24 -8.99 -0.17 4.35
CA LEU A 24 -8.38 -1.48 4.60
C LEU A 24 -8.83 -2.09 5.94
N PHE A 25 -9.52 -1.32 6.78
CA PHE A 25 -10.00 -1.77 8.08
C PHE A 25 -11.43 -2.32 8.00
N THR A 26 -11.74 -3.28 8.86
CA THR A 26 -13.09 -3.70 9.20
C THR A 26 -13.74 -2.68 10.14
N PRO A 27 -15.07 -2.68 10.30
CA PRO A 27 -15.74 -1.87 11.33
C PRO A 27 -15.17 -2.08 12.73
N ASP A 28 -14.67 -3.29 13.03
CA ASP A 28 -14.03 -3.65 14.30
C ASP A 28 -12.59 -3.12 14.44
N GLY A 29 -12.10 -2.32 13.49
CA GLY A 29 -10.76 -1.74 13.53
C GLY A 29 -9.62 -2.71 13.19
N LYS A 30 -9.93 -3.91 12.67
CA LYS A 30 -8.91 -4.88 12.24
C LYS A 30 -8.57 -4.71 10.76
N ILE A 31 -7.31 -4.92 10.39
CA ILE A 31 -6.92 -4.92 8.97
C ILE A 31 -7.51 -6.16 8.28
N ARG A 32 -8.18 -5.94 7.14
CA ARG A 32 -8.77 -7.00 6.31
C ARG A 32 -7.69 -7.95 5.76
N ASP A 33 -8.07 -9.20 5.52
CA ASP A 33 -7.22 -10.22 4.89
C ASP A 33 -5.85 -10.43 5.57
N GLY A 34 -5.79 -10.19 6.89
CA GLY A 34 -4.54 -10.27 7.66
C GLY A 34 -3.45 -9.30 7.19
N GLY A 35 -3.80 -8.23 6.48
CA GLY A 35 -2.85 -7.25 5.95
C GLY A 35 -2.11 -7.66 4.68
N ILE A 36 -2.40 -8.82 4.08
CA ILE A 36 -1.73 -9.28 2.85
C ILE A 36 -1.90 -8.27 1.70
N LYS A 37 -3.12 -7.77 1.50
CA LYS A 37 -3.44 -6.77 0.47
C LYS A 37 -2.76 -5.43 0.74
N PHE A 38 -2.70 -5.05 2.01
CA PHE A 38 -2.00 -3.85 2.49
C PHE A 38 -0.50 -3.94 2.17
N LEU A 39 0.18 -5.01 2.59
CA LEU A 39 1.61 -5.24 2.35
C LEU A 39 1.93 -5.25 0.85
N LYS A 40 1.09 -5.88 0.03
CA LYS A 40 1.26 -5.89 -1.43
C LYS A 40 1.21 -4.48 -2.03
N ARG A 41 0.33 -3.60 -1.55
CA ARG A 41 0.28 -2.20 -1.98
C ARG A 41 1.51 -1.43 -1.53
N VAL A 42 1.87 -1.50 -0.25
CA VAL A 42 3.04 -0.81 0.30
C VAL A 42 4.31 -1.20 -0.45
N ARG A 43 4.54 -2.50 -0.68
CA ARG A 43 5.71 -3.00 -1.41
C ARG A 43 5.78 -2.51 -2.86
N SER A 44 4.63 -2.40 -3.53
CA SER A 44 4.59 -2.06 -4.97
C SER A 44 4.51 -0.57 -5.28
N GLY A 45 3.99 0.24 -4.35
CA GLY A 45 3.74 1.67 -4.57
C GLY A 45 4.29 2.60 -3.48
N GLY A 46 4.61 2.10 -2.29
CA GLY A 46 4.99 2.92 -1.14
C GLY A 46 3.78 3.49 -0.38
N VAL A 47 4.06 4.37 0.58
CA VAL A 47 3.09 4.98 1.50
C VAL A 47 3.10 6.49 1.30
N ASP A 48 1.93 7.11 1.29
CA ASP A 48 1.80 8.56 1.27
C ASP A 48 2.46 9.18 2.52
N PRO A 49 3.30 10.22 2.40
CA PRO A 49 4.00 10.83 3.52
C PRO A 49 3.09 11.21 4.70
N CYS A 50 1.87 11.68 4.43
CA CYS A 50 0.95 12.19 5.45
C CYS A 50 0.42 11.10 6.40
N ILE A 51 0.53 9.81 6.05
CA ILE A 51 0.03 8.70 6.88
C ILE A 51 1.13 7.76 7.37
N ARG A 52 2.41 8.08 7.15
CA ARG A 52 3.52 7.17 7.54
C ARG A 52 3.53 6.89 9.03
N ALA A 53 3.22 7.87 9.86
CA ALA A 53 3.16 7.72 11.31
C ALA A 53 2.08 6.70 11.74
N GLU A 54 0.93 6.67 11.04
CA GLU A 54 -0.14 5.71 11.31
C GLU A 54 0.19 4.30 10.77
N VAL A 55 0.86 4.24 9.61
CA VAL A 55 1.09 2.99 8.89
C VAL A 55 2.32 2.22 9.42
N TRP A 56 3.37 2.92 9.86
CA TRP A 56 4.62 2.29 10.28
C TRP A 56 4.51 1.32 11.44
N PRO A 57 3.73 1.57 12.51
CA PRO A 57 3.55 0.58 13.57
C PRO A 57 3.12 -0.80 13.06
N PHE A 58 2.20 -0.84 12.08
CA PHE A 58 1.75 -2.08 11.44
C PHE A 58 2.81 -2.78 10.59
N LEU A 59 3.79 -2.04 10.05
CA LEU A 59 4.89 -2.62 9.27
C LEU A 59 6.05 -3.08 10.15
N LEU A 60 6.23 -2.45 11.30
CA LEU A 60 7.32 -2.72 12.24
C LEU A 60 6.91 -3.70 13.34
N GLY A 61 5.62 -3.91 13.56
CA GLY A 61 5.10 -4.77 14.62
C GLY A 61 5.26 -4.18 16.02
N VAL A 62 5.23 -2.85 16.13
CA VAL A 62 5.33 -2.09 17.39
C VAL A 62 3.98 -1.58 17.87
#